data_AF-A0A9P6TF92-F1
#
_entry.id   AF-A0A9P6TF92-F1
#
_cell.length_a   1.000
_cell.length_b   1.000
_cell.length_c   1.000
_cell.angle_alpha   90.00
_cell.angle_beta   90.00
_cell.angle_gamma   90.00
#
_symmetry.space_group_name_H-M   'P 1'
#
loop_
_entity.id
_entity.type
_entity.pdbx_description
1 polymer ?
#
loop_
_entity_poly.entity_id
_entity_poly.type
_entity_poly.pdbx_seq_one_letter_code
_entity_poly.pdbx_strand_id
1 'polypeptide(L)'
;MGLGGLLRHTKEIFQKGEVAPISPFKMVNKKIIDALDELEKGQASVIFQLRSGHCPLRKYLHRIGAEPDPRCEVCKVKETPTHFLAYCRRYTEQRRALRKELKKEKIWVDINSATGILDNPRTFGFVAKYVESTGRFIHLKSYSR
;
A
#
# COMPACT_ATOMS: atom_id res chain seq x y z
N MET A 1 -42.16 -14.99 44.43
CA MET A 1 -40.95 -15.84 44.30
C MET A 1 -40.44 -15.58 42.88
N GLY A 2 -39.48 -14.67 42.66
CA GLY A 2 -38.04 -14.86 42.90
C GLY A 2 -37.51 -15.89 41.90
N LEU A 3 -36.48 -15.72 41.07
CA LEU A 3 -35.33 -14.81 40.95
C LEU A 3 -34.93 -14.92 39.45
N GLY A 4 -34.53 -13.86 38.74
CA GLY A 4 -33.17 -13.32 38.78
C GLY A 4 -32.22 -14.12 37.87
N GLY A 5 -31.69 -13.49 36.81
CA GLY A 5 -30.42 -13.95 36.22
C GLY A 5 -30.28 -14.02 34.70
N LEU A 6 -30.97 -13.20 33.91
CA LEU A 6 -30.66 -13.07 32.48
C LEU A 6 -29.47 -12.10 32.25
N LEU A 7 -28.31 -12.42 32.82
CA LEU A 7 -27.04 -11.71 32.62
C LEU A 7 -25.94 -12.59 33.22
N ARG A 8 -25.40 -13.50 32.42
CA ARG A 8 -24.08 -14.14 32.56
C ARG A 8 -23.99 -15.23 31.49
N HIS A 9 -23.26 -14.93 30.42
CA HIS A 9 -22.48 -15.84 29.55
C HIS A 9 -22.36 -15.35 28.10
N THR A 10 -21.87 -14.12 27.91
CA THR A 10 -21.19 -13.69 26.66
C THR A 10 -19.68 -13.88 26.76
N LYS A 11 -19.23 -14.91 27.48
CA LYS A 11 -17.82 -15.27 27.67
C LYS A 11 -17.62 -16.77 27.56
N GLU A 12 -18.01 -17.40 26.45
CA GLU A 12 -17.70 -18.83 26.25
C GLU A 12 -17.77 -19.29 24.77
N ILE A 13 -17.52 -18.41 23.79
CA ILE A 13 -17.31 -18.79 22.37
C ILE A 13 -15.81 -18.67 22.00
N PHE A 14 -14.92 -18.80 22.98
CA PHE A 14 -13.48 -18.69 22.79
C PHE A 14 -12.75 -19.94 23.29
N GLN A 15 -13.19 -21.12 22.84
CA GLN A 15 -12.38 -22.32 22.95
C GLN A 15 -12.90 -23.40 22.00
N LYS A 16 -11.97 -23.95 21.20
CA LYS A 16 -12.11 -25.09 20.29
C LYS A 16 -12.61 -24.77 18.88
N GLY A 17 -11.69 -24.22 18.11
CA GLY A 17 -11.71 -24.25 16.65
C GLY A 17 -10.28 -24.09 16.16
N GLU A 18 -9.55 -25.20 16.02
CA GLU A 18 -8.33 -25.24 15.23
C GLU A 18 -8.69 -24.94 13.79
N VAL A 19 -8.75 -23.65 13.45
CA VAL A 19 -8.64 -23.22 12.07
C VAL A 19 -7.15 -23.34 11.77
N ALA A 20 -6.78 -24.36 10.97
CA ALA A 20 -5.45 -24.45 10.40
C ALA A 20 -5.09 -23.07 9.81
N PRO A 21 -3.89 -22.52 10.11
CA PRO A 21 -3.56 -21.19 9.64
C PRO A 21 -3.64 -21.20 8.13
N ILE A 22 -4.59 -20.45 7.57
CA ILE A 22 -4.57 -20.09 6.16
C ILE A 22 -3.36 -19.16 6.04
N SER A 23 -2.18 -19.73 5.87
CA SER A 23 -0.93 -19.00 5.70
C SER A 23 -0.53 -19.05 4.22
N PRO A 24 -0.96 -18.07 3.39
CA PRO A 24 -0.38 -17.89 2.07
C PRO A 24 0.84 -16.95 2.10
N PHE A 25 1.28 -16.48 3.27
CA PHE A 25 2.32 -15.47 3.38
C PHE A 25 3.68 -16.08 3.69
N LYS A 26 4.46 -16.25 2.61
CA LYS A 26 5.91 -16.39 2.61
C LYS A 26 6.55 -15.41 3.61
N MET A 27 7.34 -15.95 4.54
CA MET A 27 8.23 -15.30 5.51
C MET A 27 8.17 -13.77 5.54
N VAL A 28 7.49 -13.23 6.56
CA VAL A 28 7.35 -11.80 6.81
C VAL A 28 8.73 -11.16 7.01
N ASN A 29 9.13 -10.26 6.11
CA ASN A 29 10.37 -9.51 6.27
C ASN A 29 10.19 -8.44 7.36
N LYS A 30 10.68 -8.70 8.58
CA LYS A 30 10.52 -7.82 9.75
C LYS A 30 10.88 -6.36 9.45
N LYS A 31 11.96 -6.11 8.70
CA LYS A 31 12.41 -4.75 8.36
C LYS A 31 11.39 -3.95 7.55
N ILE A 32 10.57 -4.64 6.76
CA ILE A 32 9.50 -4.02 5.98
C ILE A 32 8.36 -3.61 6.89
N ILE A 33 8.00 -4.44 7.87
CA ILE A 33 6.96 -4.09 8.85
C ILE A 33 7.42 -2.90 9.68
N ASP A 34 8.62 -2.99 10.26
CA ASP A 34 9.18 -1.92 11.08
C ASP A 34 9.15 -0.58 10.32
N ALA A 35 9.55 -0.57 9.04
CA ALA A 35 9.53 0.64 8.22
C ALA A 35 8.12 1.13 7.83
N LEU A 36 7.10 0.27 7.80
CA LEU A 36 5.72 0.67 7.59
C LEU A 36 5.11 1.26 8.86
N ASP A 37 5.48 0.76 10.03
CA ASP A 37 5.00 1.23 11.33
C ASP A 37 5.48 2.66 11.67
N GLU A 38 6.62 3.07 11.09
CA GLU A 38 7.14 4.44 11.20
C GLU A 38 6.39 5.47 10.34
N LEU A 39 5.48 5.05 9.46
CA LEU A 39 4.71 5.95 8.59
C LEU A 39 3.33 6.26 9.15
N GLU A 40 2.72 7.34 8.65
CA GLU A 40 1.29 7.53 8.91
C GLU A 40 0.48 6.37 8.33
N LYS A 41 -0.59 5.96 9.04
CA LYS A 41 -1.40 4.78 8.67
C LYS A 41 -1.87 4.80 7.22
N GLY A 42 -2.23 5.98 6.70
CA GLY A 42 -2.62 6.16 5.30
C GLY A 42 -1.47 5.84 4.33
N GLN A 43 -0.28 6.38 4.59
CA GLN A 43 0.92 6.17 3.79
C GLN A 43 1.31 4.68 3.77
N ALA A 44 1.37 4.05 4.94
CA ALA A 44 1.68 2.63 5.08
C ALA A 44 0.69 1.75 4.28
N SER A 45 -0.60 2.05 4.37
CA SER A 45 -1.66 1.34 3.63
C SER A 45 -1.45 1.44 2.11
N VAL A 46 -1.15 2.62 1.58
CA VAL A 46 -0.92 2.77 0.14
C VAL A 46 0.35 2.07 -0.32
N ILE A 47 1.43 2.13 0.45
CA ILE A 47 2.66 1.37 0.12
C ILE A 47 2.37 -0.13 0.10
N PHE A 48 1.61 -0.64 1.07
CA PHE A 48 1.20 -2.06 1.09
C PHE A 48 0.34 -2.44 -0.13
N GLN A 49 -0.61 -1.59 -0.50
CA GLN A 49 -1.45 -1.78 -1.69
C GLN A 49 -0.63 -1.73 -2.99
N LEU A 50 0.34 -0.81 -3.10
CA LEU A 50 1.23 -0.71 -4.26
C LEU A 50 2.10 -1.97 -4.39
N ARG A 51 2.62 -2.49 -3.27
CA ARG A 51 3.43 -3.71 -3.21
C ARG A 51 2.65 -4.97 -3.62
N SER A 52 1.43 -5.12 -3.13
CA SER A 52 0.55 -6.24 -3.50
C SER A 52 -0.05 -6.09 -4.90
N GLY A 53 0.01 -4.90 -5.50
CA GLY A 53 -0.69 -4.57 -6.74
C GLY A 53 -2.21 -4.44 -6.57
N HIS A 54 -2.70 -4.46 -5.33
CA HIS A 54 -4.11 -4.27 -4.97
C HIS A 54 -4.37 -2.82 -4.56
N CYS A 55 -4.11 -1.90 -5.47
CA CYS A 55 -4.23 -0.46 -5.28
C CYS A 55 -5.25 0.14 -6.25
N PRO A 56 -5.87 1.30 -5.95
CA PRO A 56 -6.83 1.98 -6.82
C PRO A 56 -6.22 2.61 -8.09
N LEU A 57 -5.29 1.90 -8.75
CA LEU A 57 -4.83 2.17 -10.11
C LEU A 57 -5.74 1.45 -11.12
N ARG A 58 -5.90 2.01 -12.31
CA ARG A 58 -6.87 1.55 -13.32
C ARG A 58 -6.73 0.07 -13.68
N LYS A 59 -5.51 -0.50 -13.70
CA LYS A 59 -5.35 -1.95 -13.94
C LYS A 59 -6.14 -2.79 -12.92
N TYR A 60 -6.02 -2.46 -11.64
CA TYR A 60 -6.69 -3.20 -10.57
C TYR A 60 -8.18 -2.86 -10.53
N LEU A 61 -8.54 -1.58 -10.68
CA LEU A 61 -9.94 -1.15 -10.71
C LEU A 61 -10.70 -1.83 -11.86
N HIS A 62 -10.09 -1.96 -13.03
CA HIS A 62 -10.66 -2.70 -14.15
C HIS A 62 -10.83 -4.20 -13.84
N ARG A 63 -9.83 -4.80 -13.19
CA ARG A 63 -9.89 -6.21 -12.79
C ARG A 63 -11.08 -6.51 -11.86
N ILE A 64 -11.47 -5.55 -11.01
CA ILE A 64 -12.62 -5.68 -10.10
C ILE A 64 -13.92 -5.07 -10.65
N GLY A 65 -13.93 -4.63 -11.92
CA GLY A 65 -15.12 -4.05 -12.56
C GLY A 65 -15.47 -2.61 -12.16
N ALA A 66 -14.61 -1.92 -11.40
CA ALA A 66 -14.84 -0.54 -10.97
C ALA A 66 -14.46 0.50 -12.04
N GLU A 67 -13.63 0.14 -13.02
CA GLU A 67 -13.25 0.99 -14.15
C GLU A 67 -13.39 0.24 -15.48
N PRO A 68 -13.94 0.86 -16.54
CA PRO A 68 -14.13 0.18 -17.82
C PRO A 68 -12.81 -0.05 -18.59
N ASP A 69 -11.76 0.75 -18.33
CA ASP A 69 -10.49 0.67 -19.05
C ASP A 69 -9.29 0.58 -18.08
N PRO A 70 -8.41 -0.43 -18.22
CA PRO A 70 -7.23 -0.59 -17.36
C PRO A 70 -6.09 0.40 -17.66
N ARG A 71 -6.18 1.22 -18.72
CA ARG A 71 -5.09 2.06 -19.21
C ARG A 71 -5.07 3.44 -18.55
N CYS A 72 -3.87 3.94 -18.27
CA CYS A 72 -3.65 5.32 -17.89
C CYS A 72 -4.20 6.28 -18.96
N GLU A 73 -4.99 7.27 -18.54
CA GLU A 73 -5.62 8.24 -19.45
C GLU A 73 -4.59 9.05 -20.26
N VAL A 74 -3.42 9.33 -19.69
CA VAL A 74 -2.36 10.12 -20.35
C VAL A 74 -1.44 9.23 -21.18
N CYS A 75 -1.05 8.07 -20.68
CA CYS A 75 -0.04 7.23 -21.33
C CYS A 75 -0.61 6.15 -22.26
N LYS A 76 -1.92 5.88 -22.17
CA LYS A 76 -2.63 4.86 -22.96
C LYS A 76 -2.07 3.44 -22.84
N VAL A 77 -1.35 3.15 -21.76
CA VAL A 77 -0.85 1.82 -21.38
C VAL A 77 -1.45 1.40 -20.04
N LYS A 78 -1.46 0.10 -19.71
CA LYS A 78 -2.02 -0.42 -18.44
C LYS A 78 -1.42 0.31 -17.23
N GLU A 79 -2.27 0.89 -16.37
CA GLU A 79 -1.84 1.62 -15.17
C GLU A 79 -1.48 0.64 -14.05
N THR A 80 -0.24 0.15 -14.08
CA THR A 80 0.36 -0.73 -13.05
C THR A 80 1.11 0.08 -11.98
N PRO A 81 1.46 -0.49 -10.81
CA PRO A 81 2.37 0.17 -9.85
C PRO A 81 3.69 0.59 -10.48
N THR A 82 4.27 -0.27 -11.33
CA THR A 82 5.51 0.06 -12.08
C THR A 82 5.29 1.23 -13.02
N HIS A 83 4.19 1.24 -13.77
CA HIS A 83 3.84 2.38 -14.62
C HIS A 83 3.72 3.66 -13.78
N PHE A 84 2.97 3.61 -12.68
CA PHE A 84 2.73 4.74 -11.80
C PHE A 84 4.03 5.29 -11.19
N LEU A 85 4.91 4.43 -10.65
CA LEU A 85 6.13 4.84 -9.96
C LEU A 85 7.30 5.19 -10.89
N ALA A 86 7.42 4.54 -12.06
CA ALA A 86 8.59 4.67 -12.92
C ALA A 86 8.35 5.47 -14.21
N TYR A 87 7.16 5.37 -14.81
CA TYR A 87 6.96 5.73 -16.23
C TYR A 87 5.83 6.73 -16.52
N CYS A 88 4.88 6.93 -15.62
CA CYS A 88 3.63 7.65 -15.93
C CYS A 88 3.85 9.13 -16.26
N ARG A 89 3.71 9.55 -17.52
CA ARG A 89 3.97 10.93 -17.97
C ARG A 89 3.22 12.01 -17.18
N ARG A 90 2.04 11.68 -16.62
CA ARG A 90 1.26 12.55 -15.73
C ARG A 90 2.05 13.03 -14.50
N TYR A 91 2.94 12.19 -13.97
CA TYR A 91 3.65 12.43 -12.71
C TYR A 91 5.15 12.67 -12.89
N THR A 92 5.54 13.27 -14.02
CA THR A 92 6.96 13.39 -14.40
C THR A 92 7.75 14.22 -13.39
N GLU A 93 7.19 15.33 -12.91
CA GLU A 93 7.86 16.19 -11.93
C GLU A 93 7.97 15.50 -10.56
N GLN A 94 6.91 14.85 -10.10
CA GLN A 94 6.94 14.07 -8.86
C GLN A 94 7.97 12.94 -8.93
N ARG A 95 8.09 12.23 -10.07
CA ARG A 95 9.11 11.19 -10.24
C ARG A 95 10.52 11.77 -10.28
N ARG A 96 10.72 12.94 -10.87
CA ARG A 96 12.01 13.64 -10.85
C ARG A 96 12.40 14.01 -9.42
N ALA A 97 11.45 14.50 -8.62
CA ALA A 97 11.67 14.79 -7.20
C ALA A 97 12.04 13.53 -6.41
N LEU A 98 11.26 12.45 -6.54
CA LEU A 98 11.56 11.15 -5.92
C LEU A 98 12.99 10.68 -6.24
N ARG A 99 13.37 10.68 -7.53
CA ARG A 99 14.73 10.28 -7.97
C ARG A 99 15.81 11.16 -7.37
N LYS A 100 15.58 12.47 -7.30
CA LYS A 100 16.53 13.42 -6.72
C LYS A 100 16.75 13.16 -5.24
N GLU A 101 15.69 12.90 -4.48
CA GLU A 101 15.78 12.60 -3.05
C GLU A 101 16.49 11.27 -2.79
N LEU A 102 16.14 10.20 -3.51
CA LEU A 102 16.82 8.91 -3.39
C LEU A 102 18.33 9.03 -3.69
N LYS A 103 18.70 9.80 -4.74
CA LYS A 103 20.10 10.07 -5.07
C LYS A 103 20.81 10.85 -3.96
N LYS A 104 20.17 11.87 -3.39
CA LYS A 104 20.71 12.68 -2.28
C LYS A 104 21.04 11.80 -1.06
N GLU A 105 20.14 10.86 -0.74
CA GLU A 105 20.29 9.93 0.38
C GLU A 105 21.14 8.69 0.05
N LYS A 106 21.76 8.67 -1.14
CA LYS A 106 22.62 7.59 -1.64
C LYS A 106 21.93 6.22 -1.61
N ILE A 107 20.63 6.19 -1.91
CA ILE A 107 19.83 4.98 -1.99
C ILE A 107 19.84 4.48 -3.44
N TRP A 108 20.53 3.37 -3.69
CA TRP A 108 20.59 2.72 -4.99
C TRP A 108 19.54 1.62 -5.08
N VAL A 109 18.56 1.79 -5.98
CA VAL A 109 17.49 0.84 -6.25
C VAL A 109 17.18 0.83 -7.74
N ASP A 110 16.57 -0.24 -8.24
CA ASP A 110 16.03 -0.25 -9.59
C ASP A 110 14.78 0.65 -9.67
N ILE A 111 14.98 1.87 -10.15
CA ILE A 111 13.94 2.90 -10.30
C ILE A 111 12.94 2.59 -11.41
N ASN A 112 13.23 1.59 -12.24
CA ASN A 112 12.42 1.18 -13.39
C ASN A 112 11.44 0.06 -13.02
N SER A 113 11.52 -0.46 -11.79
CA SER A 113 10.66 -1.51 -11.26
C SER A 113 9.98 -1.10 -9.96
N ALA A 114 8.68 -1.37 -9.84
CA ALA A 114 7.97 -1.18 -8.58
C ALA A 114 8.54 -2.06 -7.46
N THR A 115 8.94 -3.30 -7.74
CA THR A 115 9.57 -4.16 -6.73
C THR A 115 10.94 -3.64 -6.34
N GLY A 116 11.73 -3.16 -7.31
CA GLY A 116 13.02 -2.52 -7.06
C GLY A 116 12.93 -1.35 -6.09
N ILE A 117 11.89 -0.51 -6.24
CA ILE A 117 11.63 0.62 -5.33
C ILE A 117 11.04 0.13 -4.01
N LEU A 118 10.00 -0.70 -4.03
CA LEU A 118 9.13 -1.00 -2.88
C LEU A 118 9.57 -2.21 -2.04
N ASP A 119 10.60 -2.95 -2.43
CA ASP A 119 11.20 -3.99 -1.57
C ASP A 119 12.35 -3.47 -0.72
N ASN A 120 12.74 -2.20 -0.89
CA ASN A 120 13.71 -1.53 -0.03
C ASN A 120 12.97 -0.63 0.98
N PRO A 121 12.95 -0.96 2.29
CA PRO A 121 12.23 -0.18 3.29
C PRO A 121 12.72 1.27 3.41
N ARG A 122 13.97 1.56 3.04
CA ARG A 122 14.52 2.93 3.08
C ARG A 122 13.85 3.87 2.08
N THR A 123 13.12 3.36 1.08
CA THR A 123 12.45 4.18 0.07
C THR A 123 11.07 4.66 0.53
N PHE A 124 10.50 4.07 1.58
CA PHE A 124 9.08 4.21 1.90
C PHE A 124 8.66 5.64 2.20
N GLY A 125 9.42 6.39 2.99
CA GLY A 125 9.14 7.81 3.23
C GLY A 125 9.14 8.65 1.95
N PHE A 126 10.07 8.38 1.03
CA PHE A 126 10.13 9.08 -0.26
C PHE A 126 8.97 8.69 -1.18
N VAL A 127 8.57 7.42 -1.17
CA VAL A 127 7.40 6.94 -1.92
C VAL A 127 6.12 7.54 -1.35
N ALA A 128 5.97 7.61 -0.02
CA ALA A 128 4.83 8.24 0.63
C ALA A 128 4.68 9.70 0.17
N LYS A 129 5.76 10.48 0.24
CA LYS A 129 5.81 11.86 -0.25
C LYS A 129 5.49 11.98 -1.74
N TYR A 130 6.03 11.07 -2.57
CA TYR A 130 5.68 10.99 -3.98
C TYR A 130 4.18 10.80 -4.18
N VAL A 131 3.60 9.80 -3.52
CA VAL A 131 2.18 9.47 -3.62
C VAL A 131 1.31 10.65 -3.21
N GLU A 132 1.61 11.30 -2.08
CA GLU A 132 0.89 12.49 -1.61
C GLU A 132 0.93 13.62 -2.64
N SER A 133 2.12 13.94 -3.15
CA SER A 133 2.32 15.00 -4.15
C SER A 133 1.63 14.72 -5.50
N THR A 134 1.22 13.48 -5.76
CA THR A 134 0.48 13.11 -6.97
C THR A 134 -1.02 13.36 -6.88
N GLY A 135 -1.57 13.44 -5.65
CA GLY A 135 -3.02 13.48 -5.42
C GLY A 135 -3.79 12.26 -5.95
N ARG A 136 -3.12 11.19 -6.39
CA ARG A 136 -3.76 10.04 -7.08
C ARG A 136 -4.63 9.20 -6.15
N PHE A 137 -4.36 9.25 -4.85
CA PHE A 137 -5.00 8.44 -3.81
C PHE A 137 -5.75 9.36 -2.86
N ILE A 138 -6.97 9.75 -3.24
CA ILE A 138 -7.83 10.68 -2.50
C ILE A 138 -8.18 10.21 -1.07
N HIS A 139 -8.07 8.91 -0.81
CA HIS A 139 -8.36 8.31 0.49
C HIS A 139 -7.16 8.32 1.44
N LEU A 140 -6.01 8.86 1.02
CA LEU A 140 -4.90 9.14 1.92
C LEU A 140 -5.32 10.23 2.90
N LYS A 141 -5.82 9.80 4.05
CA LYS A 141 -6.00 10.66 5.22
C LYS A 141 -4.64 10.81 5.88
N SER A 142 -4.12 12.02 5.90
CA SER A 142 -3.06 12.36 6.85
C SER A 142 -3.69 12.50 8.22
N TYR A 143 -3.14 11.78 9.18
CA TYR A 143 -3.55 11.85 10.58
C TYR A 143 -2.45 12.61 11.31
N SER A 144 -2.21 13.88 10.94
CA SER A 144 -1.24 14.71 11.65
C SER A 144 -1.50 14.60 13.16
N ARG A 145 -0.47 14.19 13.89
CA ARG A 145 -0.46 14.17 15.37
C ARG A 145 -0.13 15.56 15.90
#